data_AF-A0A519H6F0-F1
#
_entry.id   AF-A0A519H6F0-F1
#
_cell.length_a   1.000
_cell.length_b   1.000
_cell.length_c   1.000
_cell.angle_alpha   90.00
_cell.angle_beta   90.00
_cell.angle_gamma   90.00
#
_symmetry.space_group_name_H-M   'P 1'
#
loop_
_entity.id
_entity.type
_entity.pdbx_description
1 polymer ?
#
loop_
_entity_poly.entity_id
_entity_poly.type
_entity_poly.pdbx_seq_one_letter_code
_entity_poly.pdbx_strand_id
1 'polypeptide(L)'
;MIQFQRLSRAFIALSTLLLAACSTPGTRVVLLPQADGRPSAVVVTTRNGEQTLNKPFQRATALAGGTGKPVVDQADPAKVRADNQTLFDLAPPPAQSFTVFFDAGGVTLTENSQKTMRDAVAAAMARNGGDIVISGHTDTVGSAAQNDELSRRRAQQVRQMFVDQRLFPAIRIEAVGRGERELAVRTPDETNEPRNRRVVVEVR
;
A
#
# COMPACT_ATOMS: atom_id res chain seq x y z
N MET A 1 15.77 28.86 -72.45
CA MET A 1 16.10 27.54 -71.87
C MET A 1 16.45 27.76 -70.40
N ILE A 2 15.44 27.88 -69.53
CA ILE A 2 14.81 26.82 -68.70
C ILE A 2 15.66 26.41 -67.48
N GLN A 3 15.28 27.01 -66.34
CA GLN A 3 15.08 26.43 -65.00
C GLN A 3 16.08 25.40 -64.44
N PHE A 4 16.91 25.81 -63.47
CA PHE A 4 17.40 24.95 -62.39
C PHE A 4 17.88 25.81 -61.19
N GLN A 5 16.97 26.42 -60.42
CA GLN A 5 17.41 27.12 -59.19
C GLN A 5 16.38 27.23 -58.06
N ARG A 6 15.27 26.50 -58.10
CA ARG A 6 14.20 26.62 -57.08
C ARG A 6 13.94 25.38 -56.21
N LEU A 7 14.68 24.28 -56.37
CA LEU A 7 14.44 23.07 -55.55
C LEU A 7 15.25 22.99 -54.24
N SER A 8 16.37 23.70 -54.09
CA SER A 8 17.25 23.54 -52.91
C SER A 8 16.80 24.30 -51.66
N ARG A 9 15.88 25.26 -51.77
CA ARG A 9 15.39 26.05 -50.62
C ARG A 9 14.17 25.43 -49.92
N ALA A 10 13.41 24.57 -50.60
CA ALA A 10 12.23 23.92 -50.02
C ALA A 10 12.59 22.77 -49.06
N PHE A 11 13.72 22.09 -49.29
CA PHE A 11 14.15 20.97 -48.44
C PHE A 11 14.73 21.41 -47.08
N ILE A 12 15.31 22.61 -47.00
CA ILE A 12 15.86 23.15 -45.74
C ILE A 12 14.73 23.66 -44.84
N ALA A 13 13.65 24.22 -45.41
CA ALA A 13 12.51 24.69 -44.64
C ALA A 13 11.67 23.54 -44.04
N LEU A 14 11.62 22.38 -44.72
CA LEU A 14 10.89 21.21 -44.24
C LEU A 14 11.65 20.43 -43.14
N SER A 15 12.98 20.57 -43.08
CA SER A 15 13.81 19.94 -42.05
C SER A 15 13.93 20.76 -40.76
N THR A 16 13.68 22.07 -40.79
CA THR A 16 13.58 22.90 -39.58
C THR A 16 12.25 22.80 -38.83
N LEU A 17 11.19 22.26 -39.45
CA LEU A 17 9.88 22.07 -38.79
C LEU A 17 9.82 20.79 -37.93
N LEU A 18 10.83 19.91 -38.01
CA LEU A 18 10.90 18.63 -37.30
C LEU A 18 11.66 18.70 -35.96
N LEU A 19 12.21 19.86 -35.57
CA LEU A 19 13.08 20.00 -34.39
C LEU A 19 12.46 20.77 -33.22
N ALA A 20 11.20 21.19 -33.31
CA ALA A 20 10.49 21.88 -32.22
C ALA A 20 9.64 20.93 -31.36
N ALA A 21 10.03 19.66 -31.23
CA ALA A 21 9.50 18.78 -30.18
C ALA A 21 10.12 19.18 -28.84
N CYS A 22 9.73 20.35 -28.34
CA CYS A 22 10.14 20.86 -27.04
C CYS A 22 9.78 19.83 -25.96
N SER A 23 10.78 19.20 -25.37
CA SER A 23 10.68 18.46 -24.12
C SER A 23 10.45 19.46 -22.98
N THR A 24 9.30 20.14 -22.95
CA THR A 24 8.93 20.96 -21.79
C THR A 24 8.82 20.02 -20.60
N PRO A 25 9.61 20.22 -19.53
CA PRO A 25 9.48 19.40 -18.32
C PRO A 25 8.06 19.56 -17.79
N GLY A 26 7.33 18.45 -17.71
CA GLY A 26 5.98 18.40 -17.16
C GLY A 26 5.93 17.42 -16.01
N THR A 27 5.11 17.71 -15.00
CA THR A 27 4.85 16.75 -13.93
C THR A 27 3.92 15.67 -14.47
N ARG A 28 4.30 14.42 -14.28
CA ARG A 28 3.56 13.25 -14.73
C ARG A 28 3.19 12.41 -13.53
N VAL A 29 1.90 12.09 -13.40
CA VAL A 29 1.37 11.21 -12.35
C VAL A 29 0.70 10.03 -13.03
N VAL A 30 1.07 8.80 -12.68
CA VAL A 30 0.46 7.57 -13.21
C VAL A 30 -0.15 6.80 -12.05
N LEU A 31 -1.42 6.45 -12.16
CA LEU A 31 -2.11 5.61 -11.18
C LEU A 31 -1.71 4.15 -11.37
N LEU A 32 -0.98 3.56 -10.42
CA LEU A 32 -0.69 2.13 -10.43
C LEU A 32 -1.86 1.34 -9.81
N PRO A 33 -2.12 0.11 -10.27
CA PRO A 33 -3.11 -0.76 -9.62
C PRO A 33 -2.66 -1.12 -8.20
N GLN A 34 -3.61 -1.28 -7.28
CA GLN A 34 -3.33 -1.90 -5.99
C GLN A 34 -3.05 -3.39 -6.18
N ALA A 35 -2.14 -3.95 -5.38
CA ALA A 35 -1.78 -5.38 -5.46
C ALA A 35 -2.97 -6.31 -5.16
N ASP A 36 -3.90 -5.86 -4.32
CA ASP A 36 -5.13 -6.56 -3.97
C ASP A 36 -6.28 -6.33 -4.98
N GLY A 37 -6.03 -5.55 -6.03
CA GLY A 37 -7.01 -5.24 -7.07
C GLY A 37 -8.14 -4.29 -6.64
N ARG A 38 -8.08 -3.74 -5.42
CA ARG A 38 -9.10 -2.79 -4.97
C ARG A 38 -9.06 -1.49 -5.80
N PRO A 39 -10.20 -0.83 -6.01
CA PRO A 39 -10.24 0.47 -6.67
C PRO A 39 -9.46 1.51 -5.88
N SER A 40 -8.64 2.28 -6.58
CA SER A 40 -7.92 3.42 -6.03
C SER A 40 -8.10 4.63 -6.93
N ALA A 41 -7.95 5.82 -6.34
CA ALA A 41 -8.01 7.06 -7.07
C ALA A 41 -6.94 8.03 -6.58
N VAL A 42 -6.42 8.84 -7.51
CA VAL A 42 -5.50 9.94 -7.22
C VAL A 42 -6.08 11.21 -7.83
N VAL A 43 -6.18 12.25 -7.01
CA VAL A 43 -6.58 13.58 -7.44
C VAL A 43 -5.31 14.39 -7.71
N VAL A 44 -5.16 14.84 -8.95
CA VAL A 44 -4.04 15.66 -9.40
C VAL A 44 -4.49 17.11 -9.46
N THR A 45 -4.14 17.87 -8.44
CA THR A 45 -4.47 19.29 -8.32
C THR A 45 -3.29 20.15 -8.78
N THR A 46 -3.56 21.10 -9.66
CA THR A 46 -2.63 22.14 -10.11
C THR A 46 -3.25 23.50 -9.90
N ARG A 47 -2.47 24.59 -10.06
CA ARG A 47 -3.00 25.96 -10.02
C ARG A 47 -4.12 26.19 -11.04
N ASN A 48 -4.13 25.43 -12.13
CA ASN A 48 -5.03 25.61 -13.27
C ASN A 48 -6.15 24.57 -13.31
N GLY A 49 -6.31 23.81 -12.21
CA GLY A 49 -7.44 22.93 -11.96
C GLY A 49 -7.03 21.50 -11.59
N GLU A 50 -8.05 20.65 -11.51
CA GLU A 50 -7.99 19.32 -10.91
C GLU A 50 -8.41 18.23 -11.90
N GLN A 51 -7.78 17.06 -11.79
CA GLN A 51 -8.13 15.84 -12.52
C GLN A 51 -8.07 14.63 -11.61
N THR A 52 -9.08 13.76 -11.71
CA THR A 52 -9.12 12.50 -10.98
C THR A 52 -8.70 11.36 -11.88
N LEU A 53 -7.70 10.59 -11.45
CA LEU A 53 -7.32 9.31 -12.02
C LEU A 53 -7.98 8.22 -11.19
N ASN A 54 -8.77 7.35 -11.81
CA ASN A 54 -9.53 6.30 -11.12
C ASN A 54 -9.50 4.93 -11.82
N LYS A 55 -8.73 4.80 -12.91
CA LYS A 55 -8.47 3.52 -13.58
C LYS A 55 -6.98 3.21 -13.58
N PRO A 56 -6.59 1.93 -13.41
CA PRO A 56 -5.19 1.54 -13.49
C PRO A 56 -4.50 2.05 -14.76
N PHE A 57 -3.28 2.54 -14.61
CA PHE A 57 -2.43 3.13 -15.64
C PHE A 57 -3.00 4.39 -16.33
N GLN A 58 -4.06 5.01 -15.79
CA GLN A 58 -4.36 6.38 -16.17
C GLN A 58 -3.24 7.31 -15.73
N ARG A 59 -2.97 8.29 -16.57
CA ARG A 59 -1.88 9.24 -16.40
C ARG A 59 -2.40 10.65 -16.54
N ALA A 60 -2.05 11.52 -15.59
CA ALA A 60 -2.18 12.96 -15.73
C ALA A 60 -0.81 13.56 -16.09
N THR A 61 -0.78 14.44 -17.09
CA THR A 61 0.39 15.24 -17.44
C THR A 61 0.06 16.72 -17.28
N ALA A 62 0.80 17.41 -16.40
CA ALA A 62 0.75 18.86 -16.21
C ALA A 62 2.01 19.50 -16.79
N LEU A 63 1.86 20.30 -17.84
CA LEU A 63 2.99 21.00 -18.47
C LEU A 63 3.46 22.15 -17.58
N ALA A 64 4.77 22.34 -17.41
CA ALA A 64 5.30 23.51 -16.72
C ALA A 64 4.87 24.80 -17.45
N GLY A 65 4.24 25.73 -16.72
CA GLY A 65 3.69 26.96 -17.29
C GLY A 65 2.43 26.78 -18.15
N GLY A 66 1.90 25.55 -18.27
CA GLY A 66 0.65 25.29 -18.99
C GLY A 66 -0.54 25.92 -18.26
N THR A 67 -1.42 26.59 -18.99
CA THR A 67 -2.59 27.32 -18.44
C THR A 67 -3.84 26.48 -18.25
N GLY A 68 -3.81 25.20 -18.66
CA GLY A 68 -4.94 24.28 -18.59
C GLY A 68 -4.84 23.26 -17.46
N LYS A 69 -5.95 22.55 -17.23
CA LYS A 69 -6.00 21.36 -16.37
C LYS A 69 -5.01 20.30 -16.87
N PRO A 70 -4.52 19.41 -16.00
CA PRO A 70 -3.74 18.26 -16.44
C PRO A 70 -4.45 17.48 -17.57
N VAL A 71 -3.70 17.04 -18.57
CA VAL A 71 -4.23 16.20 -19.65
C VAL A 71 -4.19 14.76 -19.17
N VAL A 72 -5.31 14.04 -19.31
CA VAL A 72 -5.44 12.65 -18.89
C VAL A 72 -5.38 11.72 -20.10
N ASP A 73 -4.52 10.71 -20.05
CA ASP A 73 -4.38 9.68 -21.05
C ASP A 73 -4.14 8.29 -20.41
N GLN A 74 -4.12 7.23 -21.23
CA GLN A 74 -3.88 5.86 -20.78
C GLN A 74 -2.42 5.48 -21.07
N ALA A 75 -1.62 5.25 -20.02
CA ALA A 75 -0.24 4.85 -20.19
C ALA A 75 -0.13 3.34 -20.50
N ASP A 76 0.87 2.98 -21.31
CA ASP A 76 1.23 1.59 -21.55
C ASP A 76 1.89 1.00 -20.28
N PRO A 77 1.30 -0.05 -19.67
CA PRO A 77 1.84 -0.69 -18.47
C PRO A 77 3.26 -1.26 -18.64
N ALA A 78 3.61 -1.74 -19.82
CA ALA A 78 4.94 -2.30 -20.10
C ALA A 78 5.98 -1.17 -20.14
N LYS A 79 5.65 -0.08 -20.82
CA LYS A 79 6.51 1.10 -20.89
C LYS A 79 6.70 1.78 -19.54
N VAL A 80 5.63 1.93 -18.74
CA VAL A 80 5.72 2.50 -17.39
C VAL A 80 6.68 1.70 -16.52
N ARG A 81 6.64 0.37 -16.59
CA ARG A 81 7.58 -0.49 -15.84
C ARG A 81 9.00 -0.37 -16.36
N ALA A 82 9.20 -0.47 -17.67
CA ALA A 82 10.53 -0.38 -18.29
C ALA A 82 11.21 0.95 -17.98
N ASP A 83 10.49 2.07 -18.10
CA ASP A 83 11.02 3.42 -17.86
C ASP A 83 11.32 3.67 -16.36
N ASN A 84 10.76 2.87 -15.44
CA ASN A 84 10.87 3.08 -13.98
C ASN A 84 11.36 1.82 -13.24
N GLN A 85 12.13 0.95 -13.91
CA GLN A 85 12.51 -0.36 -13.37
C GLN A 85 13.09 -0.29 -11.96
N THR A 86 14.02 0.63 -11.70
CA THR A 86 14.65 0.81 -10.38
C THR A 86 13.63 1.15 -9.28
N LEU A 87 12.58 1.91 -9.59
CA LEU A 87 11.53 2.23 -8.61
C LEU A 87 10.67 1.01 -8.28
N PHE A 88 10.38 0.17 -9.28
CA PHE A 88 9.66 -1.08 -9.07
C PHE A 88 10.50 -2.10 -8.29
N ASP A 89 11.81 -2.18 -8.55
CA ASP A 89 12.72 -3.08 -7.85
C ASP A 89 12.93 -2.70 -6.38
N LEU A 90 12.78 -1.41 -6.06
CA LEU A 90 12.83 -0.87 -4.69
C LEU A 90 11.48 -0.91 -3.96
N ALA A 91 10.42 -1.43 -4.58
CA ALA A 91 9.13 -1.53 -3.93
C ALA A 91 9.23 -2.40 -2.67
N PRO A 92 8.71 -1.94 -1.52
CA PRO A 92 8.76 -2.74 -0.30
C PRO A 92 7.96 -4.03 -0.51
N PRO A 93 8.40 -5.17 0.06
CA PRO A 93 7.65 -6.40 0.01
C PRO A 93 6.26 -6.20 0.64
N PRO A 94 5.23 -6.90 0.17
CA PRO A 94 3.90 -6.79 0.75
C PRO A 94 3.91 -7.18 2.23
N ALA A 95 3.01 -6.58 3.00
CA ALA A 95 2.84 -6.96 4.40
C ALA A 95 2.44 -8.44 4.52
N GLN A 96 2.96 -9.12 5.54
CA GLN A 96 2.61 -10.50 5.86
C GLN A 96 1.76 -10.53 7.13
N SER A 97 0.67 -11.30 7.12
CA SER A 97 -0.25 -11.41 8.25
C SER A 97 -0.21 -12.80 8.85
N PHE A 98 -0.03 -12.85 10.17
CA PHE A 98 0.02 -14.07 10.97
C PHE A 98 -1.08 -14.03 12.01
N THR A 99 -1.92 -15.06 12.07
CA THR A 99 -3.00 -15.13 13.07
C THR A 99 -2.63 -16.08 14.18
N VAL A 100 -2.75 -15.61 15.43
CA VAL A 100 -2.49 -16.38 16.63
C VAL A 100 -3.75 -16.43 17.50
N PHE A 101 -3.89 -17.54 18.21
CA PHE A 101 -5.04 -17.84 19.07
C PHE A 101 -4.57 -18.13 20.49
N PHE A 102 -5.48 -17.89 21.44
CA PHE A 102 -5.28 -18.19 22.85
C PHE A 102 -6.05 -19.44 23.25
N ASP A 103 -5.58 -20.12 24.30
CA ASP A 103 -6.35 -21.15 24.99
C ASP A 103 -7.65 -20.55 25.57
N ALA A 104 -8.68 -21.38 25.72
CA ALA A 104 -10.05 -20.95 26.00
C ALA A 104 -10.13 -19.91 27.15
N GLY A 105 -10.57 -18.69 26.81
CA GLY A 105 -10.81 -17.59 27.77
C GLY A 105 -9.56 -16.91 28.35
N GLY A 106 -8.35 -17.39 28.03
CA GLY A 106 -7.11 -16.94 28.66
C GLY A 106 -6.27 -15.95 27.84
N VAL A 107 -5.03 -15.81 28.29
CA VAL A 107 -3.94 -15.01 27.66
C VAL A 107 -2.73 -15.87 27.28
N THR A 108 -2.83 -17.19 27.41
CA THR A 108 -1.82 -18.16 26.97
C THR A 108 -2.04 -18.53 25.51
N LEU A 109 -0.98 -18.48 24.70
CA LEU A 109 -1.03 -18.86 23.28
C LEU A 109 -1.00 -20.37 23.10
N THR A 110 -1.79 -20.89 22.16
CA THR A 110 -1.73 -22.30 21.75
C THR A 110 -0.35 -22.68 21.21
N GLU A 111 0.06 -23.95 21.29
CA GLU A 111 1.38 -24.39 20.78
C GLU A 111 1.59 -24.04 19.29
N ASN A 112 0.56 -24.24 18.46
CA ASN A 112 0.60 -23.85 17.04
C ASN A 112 0.81 -22.32 16.89
N SER A 113 0.17 -21.52 17.74
CA SER A 113 0.33 -20.07 17.75
C SER A 113 1.74 -19.64 18.16
N GLN A 114 2.39 -20.38 19.07
CA GLN A 114 3.79 -20.11 19.42
C GLN A 114 4.74 -20.36 18.24
N LYS A 115 4.46 -21.37 17.39
CA LYS A 115 5.22 -21.56 16.14
C LYS A 115 4.98 -20.38 15.18
N THR A 116 3.71 -20.03 14.95
CA THR A 116 3.33 -18.88 14.10
C THR A 116 4.00 -17.58 14.54
N MET A 117 4.14 -17.35 15.85
CA MET A 117 4.87 -16.21 16.41
C MET A 117 6.34 -16.17 15.98
N ARG A 118 7.03 -17.32 15.99
CA ARG A 118 8.42 -17.41 15.53
C ARG A 118 8.54 -17.16 14.04
N ASP A 119 7.60 -17.67 13.26
CA ASP A 119 7.56 -17.43 11.80
C ASP A 119 7.36 -15.93 11.50
N ALA A 120 6.50 -15.23 12.28
CA ALA A 120 6.31 -13.79 12.16
C ALA A 120 7.58 -12.98 12.49
N VAL A 121 8.30 -13.35 13.56
CA VAL A 121 9.58 -12.72 13.91
C VAL A 121 10.63 -12.93 12.83
N ALA A 122 10.75 -14.15 12.30
CA ALA A 122 11.68 -14.44 11.22
C ALA A 122 11.37 -13.59 9.98
N ALA A 123 10.09 -13.46 9.63
CA ALA A 123 9.64 -12.60 8.53
C ALA A 123 9.91 -11.10 8.77
N ALA A 124 9.86 -10.64 10.03
CA ALA A 124 10.16 -9.26 10.38
C ALA A 124 11.66 -8.97 10.32
N MET A 125 12.48 -9.88 10.84
CA MET A 125 13.95 -9.78 10.82
C MET A 125 14.54 -9.87 9.41
N ALA A 126 13.86 -10.55 8.48
CA ALA A 126 14.27 -10.62 7.08
C ALA A 126 14.01 -9.32 6.29
N ARG A 127 13.20 -8.40 6.83
CA ARG A 127 12.90 -7.11 6.19
C ARG A 127 13.84 -6.02 6.70
N ASN A 128 14.48 -5.30 5.77
CA ASN A 128 15.24 -4.11 6.15
C ASN A 128 14.29 -3.04 6.68
N GLY A 129 14.44 -2.67 7.96
CA GLY A 129 13.56 -1.71 8.62
C GLY A 129 12.15 -2.24 8.89
N GLY A 130 11.95 -3.57 8.93
CA GLY A 130 10.64 -4.15 9.19
C GLY A 130 10.05 -3.72 10.53
N ASP A 131 8.73 -3.61 10.59
CA ASP A 131 7.94 -3.28 11.77
C ASP A 131 6.85 -4.33 12.01
N ILE A 132 6.42 -4.45 13.26
CA ILE A 132 5.34 -5.35 13.66
C ILE A 132 4.17 -4.55 14.24
N VAL A 133 2.96 -4.80 13.73
CA VAL A 133 1.71 -4.31 14.32
C VAL A 133 0.90 -5.50 14.82
N ILE A 134 0.54 -5.47 16.10
CA ILE A 134 -0.21 -6.52 16.77
C ILE A 134 -1.61 -6.00 17.05
N SER A 135 -2.61 -6.57 16.40
CA SER A 135 -4.02 -6.20 16.57
C SER A 135 -4.78 -7.31 17.29
N GLY A 136 -5.34 -7.00 18.45
CA GLY A 136 -6.24 -7.91 19.17
C GLY A 136 -7.68 -7.74 18.72
N HIS A 137 -8.43 -8.84 18.68
CA HIS A 137 -9.84 -8.86 18.34
C HIS A 137 -10.65 -9.71 19.34
N THR A 138 -11.94 -9.43 19.43
CA THR A 138 -12.92 -10.22 20.19
C THR A 138 -14.06 -10.68 19.30
N ASP A 139 -14.87 -11.61 19.81
CA ASP A 139 -16.23 -11.82 19.31
C ASP A 139 -17.17 -10.73 19.84
N THR A 140 -18.46 -10.87 19.57
CA THR A 140 -19.50 -9.88 19.87
C THR A 140 -20.19 -10.12 21.23
N VAL A 141 -19.60 -10.95 22.09
CA VAL A 141 -20.16 -11.26 23.42
C VAL A 141 -19.74 -10.17 24.41
N GLY A 142 -20.71 -9.61 25.14
CA GLY A 142 -20.46 -8.56 26.13
C GLY A 142 -20.39 -7.16 25.52
N SER A 143 -20.03 -6.17 26.34
CA SER A 143 -20.04 -4.77 25.88
C SER A 143 -18.82 -4.43 25.02
N ALA A 144 -19.02 -3.55 24.03
CA ALA A 144 -17.94 -3.02 23.19
C ALA A 144 -16.74 -2.48 23.99
N ALA A 145 -16.98 -1.79 25.12
CA ALA A 145 -15.93 -1.27 25.98
C ALA A 145 -15.09 -2.37 26.66
N GLN A 146 -15.73 -3.45 27.10
CA GLN A 146 -15.04 -4.62 27.64
C GLN A 146 -14.23 -5.33 26.55
N ASN A 147 -14.78 -5.40 25.33
CA ASN A 147 -14.15 -6.00 24.16
C ASN A 147 -12.92 -5.21 23.68
N ASP A 148 -13.00 -3.88 23.66
CA ASP A 148 -11.86 -3.01 23.36
C ASP A 148 -10.74 -3.19 24.39
N GLU A 149 -11.06 -3.23 25.67
CA GLU A 149 -10.06 -3.41 26.72
C GLU A 149 -9.44 -4.82 26.71
N LEU A 150 -10.25 -5.87 26.51
CA LEU A 150 -9.77 -7.25 26.41
C LEU A 150 -8.85 -7.44 25.19
N SER A 151 -9.25 -6.92 24.04
CA SER A 151 -8.45 -7.00 22.82
C SER A 151 -7.11 -6.27 22.96
N ARG A 152 -7.10 -5.08 23.58
CA ARG A 152 -5.88 -4.32 23.88
C ARG A 152 -4.94 -5.11 24.78
N ARG A 153 -5.45 -5.72 25.86
CA ARG A 153 -4.64 -6.56 26.77
C ARG A 153 -4.04 -7.77 26.05
N ARG A 154 -4.80 -8.46 25.21
CA ARG A 154 -4.29 -9.59 24.40
C ARG A 154 -3.17 -9.16 23.45
N ALA A 155 -3.32 -8.04 22.75
CA ALA A 155 -2.28 -7.50 21.88
C ALA A 155 -1.01 -7.14 22.66
N GLN A 156 -1.16 -6.50 23.83
CA GLN A 156 -0.05 -6.16 24.70
C GLN A 156 0.67 -7.39 25.25
N GLN A 157 -0.06 -8.46 25.59
CA GLN A 157 0.54 -9.71 26.02
C GLN A 157 1.45 -10.31 24.94
N VAL A 158 0.98 -10.34 23.69
CA VAL A 158 1.75 -10.86 22.55
C VAL A 158 2.98 -9.98 22.29
N ARG A 159 2.86 -8.65 22.39
CA ARG A 159 4.01 -7.74 22.35
C ARG A 159 5.01 -8.07 23.45
N GLN A 160 4.54 -8.24 24.69
CA GLN A 160 5.42 -8.50 25.82
C GLN A 160 6.17 -9.83 25.65
N MET A 161 5.54 -10.85 25.09
CA MET A 161 6.21 -12.11 24.73
C MET A 161 7.38 -11.89 23.76
N PHE A 162 7.24 -11.03 22.74
CA PHE A 162 8.34 -10.70 21.83
C PHE A 162 9.48 -9.97 22.54
N VAL A 163 9.14 -9.04 23.44
CA VAL A 163 10.11 -8.22 24.17
C VAL A 163 10.89 -9.07 25.19
N ASP A 164 10.19 -9.87 25.99
CA ASP A 164 10.77 -10.70 27.05
C ASP A 164 11.72 -11.75 26.48
N GLN A 165 11.33 -12.36 25.36
CA GLN A 165 12.15 -13.34 24.65
C GLN A 165 13.24 -12.69 23.78
N ARG A 166 13.34 -11.34 23.76
CA ARG A 166 14.29 -10.55 22.97
C ARG A 166 14.28 -10.91 21.49
N LEU A 167 13.09 -11.22 20.96
CA LEU A 167 12.91 -11.68 19.59
C LEU A 167 12.92 -10.54 18.58
N PHE A 168 12.50 -9.33 18.99
CA PHE A 168 12.42 -8.17 18.11
C PHE A 168 12.53 -6.84 18.90
N PRO A 169 13.07 -5.76 18.31
CA PRO A 169 13.20 -4.47 19.01
C PRO A 169 11.85 -3.89 19.43
N ALA A 170 11.65 -3.66 20.74
CA ALA A 170 10.38 -3.20 21.30
C ALA A 170 9.84 -1.89 20.70
N ILE A 171 10.74 -1.02 20.21
CA ILE A 171 10.39 0.27 19.58
C ILE A 171 9.72 0.10 18.21
N ARG A 172 9.90 -1.07 17.57
CA ARG A 172 9.31 -1.42 16.27
C ARG A 172 8.11 -2.35 16.40
N ILE A 173 7.52 -2.43 17.59
CA ILE A 173 6.33 -3.25 17.85
C ILE A 173 5.22 -2.35 18.39
N GLU A 174 4.18 -2.21 17.60
CA GLU A 174 2.94 -1.54 17.99
C GLU A 174 1.91 -2.59 18.43
N ALA A 175 1.14 -2.31 19.48
CA ALA A 175 0.06 -3.17 19.96
C ALA A 175 -1.23 -2.38 20.12
N VAL A 176 -2.29 -2.81 19.43
CA VAL A 176 -3.58 -2.12 19.37
C VAL A 176 -4.75 -3.08 19.63
N GLY A 177 -5.78 -2.57 20.30
CA GLY A 177 -7.05 -3.27 20.49
C GLY A 177 -8.06 -2.86 19.41
N ARG A 178 -8.65 -3.84 18.72
CA ARG A 178 -9.71 -3.62 17.72
C ARG A 178 -11.10 -4.02 18.22
N GLY A 179 -11.19 -4.65 19.40
CA GLY A 179 -12.44 -5.16 19.95
C GLY A 179 -13.18 -6.01 18.93
N GLU A 180 -14.48 -5.77 18.81
CA GLU A 180 -15.39 -6.43 17.86
C GLU A 180 -15.56 -5.66 16.54
N ARG A 181 -14.83 -4.55 16.32
CA ARG A 181 -15.01 -3.68 15.14
C ARG A 181 -14.51 -4.29 13.83
N GLU A 182 -13.63 -5.29 13.92
CA GLU A 182 -12.98 -5.94 12.78
C GLU A 182 -13.11 -7.48 12.88
N LEU A 183 -14.34 -7.97 12.77
CA LEU A 183 -14.67 -9.39 12.83
C LEU A 183 -14.10 -10.15 11.62
N ALA A 184 -13.52 -11.34 11.87
CA ALA A 184 -13.14 -12.26 10.79
C ALA A 184 -14.37 -12.97 10.21
N VAL A 185 -15.35 -13.26 11.06
CA VAL A 185 -16.65 -13.81 10.70
C VAL A 185 -17.71 -12.84 11.19
N ARG A 186 -18.48 -12.26 10.29
CA ARG A 186 -19.54 -11.30 10.66
C ARG A 186 -20.63 -12.04 11.43
N THR A 187 -20.88 -11.61 12.66
CA THR A 187 -21.89 -12.19 13.56
C THR A 187 -22.78 -11.09 14.15
N PRO A 188 -24.02 -11.40 14.56
CA PRO A 188 -24.83 -10.52 15.38
C PRO A 188 -24.21 -10.29 16.76
N ASP A 189 -24.74 -9.34 17.53
CA ASP A 189 -24.37 -9.13 18.93
C ASP A 189 -24.61 -10.39 19.77
N GLU A 190 -23.87 -10.55 20.87
CA GLU A 190 -23.95 -11.67 21.81
C GLU A 190 -23.69 -13.05 21.18
N THR A 191 -22.84 -13.13 20.15
CA THR A 191 -22.50 -14.38 19.47
C THR A 191 -21.10 -14.87 19.83
N ASN A 192 -21.00 -16.06 20.41
CA ASN A 192 -19.73 -16.72 20.66
C ASN A 192 -19.14 -17.25 19.34
N GLU A 193 -18.05 -16.61 18.87
CA GLU A 193 -17.36 -16.99 17.63
C GLU A 193 -15.84 -17.08 17.89
N PRO A 194 -15.30 -18.29 18.14
CA PRO A 194 -13.89 -18.49 18.43
C PRO A 194 -12.93 -17.92 17.40
N ARG A 195 -13.30 -17.88 16.12
CA ARG A 195 -12.45 -17.35 15.05
C ARG A 195 -12.28 -15.84 15.15
N ASN A 196 -13.21 -15.13 15.79
CA ASN A 196 -13.11 -13.70 16.05
C ASN A 196 -12.18 -13.38 17.24
N ARG A 197 -12.05 -14.31 18.19
CA ARG A 197 -11.14 -14.20 19.35
C ARG A 197 -9.69 -14.52 18.96
N ARG A 198 -9.08 -13.61 18.21
CA ARG A 198 -7.74 -13.78 17.63
C ARG A 198 -6.85 -12.57 17.90
N VAL A 199 -5.54 -12.75 17.74
CA VAL A 199 -4.61 -11.64 17.53
C VAL A 199 -3.99 -11.81 16.15
N VAL A 200 -3.91 -10.71 15.42
CA VAL A 200 -3.25 -10.62 14.12
C VAL A 200 -1.93 -9.91 14.30
N VAL A 201 -0.84 -10.54 13.87
CA VAL A 201 0.51 -9.97 13.82
C VAL A 201 0.79 -9.63 12.36
N GLU A 202 0.82 -8.35 12.05
CA GLU A 202 1.14 -7.82 10.73
C GLU A 202 2.60 -7.39 10.69
N VAL A 203 3.34 -7.92 9.72
CA VAL A 203 4.75 -7.59 9.48
C VAL A 203 4.83 -6.78 8.20
N ARG A 204 5.33 -5.54 8.30
CA ARG A 204 5.44 -4.60 7.19
C ARG A 204 6.84 -4.03 7.06
#